data_AF-A0A964MFK7-F1
#
_entry.id   AF-A0A964MFK7-F1
#
_cell.length_a   1.000
_cell.length_b   1.000
_cell.length_c   1.000
_cell.angle_alpha   90.00
_cell.angle_beta   90.00
_cell.angle_gamma   90.00
#
_symmetry.space_group_name_H-M   'P 1'
#
loop_
_entity.id
_entity.type
_entity.pdbx_description
1 polymer ?
#
loop_
_entity_poly.entity_id
_entity_poly.type
_entity_poly.pdbx_seq_one_letter_code
_entity_poly.pdbx_strand_id
1 'polypeptide(L)'
;MNSDVVIAGVGQIPVGEHYELSLRQMGVRALRAAIKDSGGMKPQSLYIGNMLASMVSHQANLGALFTDYADLGGIESYTTEASGASGAAALRLGYLAILSGYVDTVAVLGVEKWTDMAHSDSETAAAMGLDFDYEFMQGMSETGQAGLLMQRYLYEHHLPADALGGFAVQAHANGVHNPNAYFRKAISLDTYSKSSLTNPPLNLYDAAPYADGAAAVILTRRDLLPKDHPQPVVRMLGSAIATDTLA
;
A
#
# COMPACT_ATOMS: atom_id res chain seq x y z
N MET A 1 25.13 -2.60 -16.38
CA MET A 1 24.01 -3.54 -16.60
C MET A 1 23.15 -2.99 -17.70
N ASN A 2 22.87 -3.78 -18.74
CA ASN A 2 22.22 -3.31 -19.98
C ASN A 2 20.81 -3.86 -20.19
N SER A 3 20.18 -4.41 -19.14
CA SER A 3 18.81 -4.93 -19.21
C SER A 3 17.87 -4.08 -18.36
N ASP A 4 16.71 -3.78 -18.92
CA ASP A 4 15.62 -3.07 -18.25
C ASP A 4 15.10 -3.90 -17.05
N VAL A 5 14.76 -3.23 -15.95
CA VAL A 5 14.01 -3.84 -14.83
C VAL A 5 12.54 -3.84 -15.18
N VAL A 6 11.88 -4.98 -15.01
CA VAL A 6 10.49 -5.19 -15.39
C VAL A 6 9.70 -5.88 -14.28
N ILE A 7 8.40 -5.64 -14.26
CA ILE A 7 7.44 -6.42 -13.46
C ILE A 7 7.12 -7.68 -14.26
N ALA A 8 7.53 -8.83 -13.73
CA ALA A 8 7.33 -10.14 -14.33
C ALA A 8 6.01 -10.80 -13.94
N GLY A 9 5.52 -10.52 -12.73
CA GLY A 9 4.27 -11.08 -12.22
C GLY A 9 3.69 -10.26 -11.08
N VAL A 10 2.38 -10.34 -10.93
CA VAL A 10 1.61 -9.62 -9.91
C VAL A 10 0.70 -10.57 -9.14
N GLY A 11 0.44 -10.25 -7.88
CA GLY A 11 -0.48 -11.00 -7.05
C GLY A 11 -1.12 -10.07 -6.02
N GLN A 12 -2.42 -10.21 -5.81
CA GLN A 12 -3.12 -9.42 -4.79
C GLN A 12 -4.31 -10.19 -4.26
N ILE A 13 -4.77 -9.82 -3.07
CA ILE A 13 -6.07 -10.22 -2.55
C ILE A 13 -7.04 -9.02 -2.62
N PRO A 14 -8.36 -9.25 -2.62
CA PRO A 14 -9.32 -8.16 -2.48
C PRO A 14 -9.03 -7.33 -1.23
N VAL A 15 -9.19 -6.01 -1.31
CA VAL A 15 -9.12 -5.12 -0.14
C VAL A 15 -10.47 -5.18 0.58
N GLY A 16 -10.47 -5.38 1.89
CA GLY A 16 -11.70 -5.68 2.63
C GLY A 16 -11.48 -5.84 4.13
N GLU A 17 -12.47 -6.41 4.81
CA GLU A 17 -12.35 -6.89 6.18
C GLU A 17 -12.24 -8.42 6.15
N HIS A 18 -11.06 -8.95 6.45
CA HIS A 18 -10.75 -10.38 6.27
C HIS A 18 -10.61 -11.11 7.61
N TYR A 19 -11.66 -11.20 8.42
CA TYR A 19 -11.59 -11.83 9.76
C TYR A 19 -11.09 -13.28 9.76
N GLU A 20 -11.29 -14.01 8.66
CA GLU A 20 -10.85 -15.41 8.50
C GLU A 20 -9.40 -15.56 8.02
N LEU A 21 -8.71 -14.45 7.71
CA LEU A 21 -7.34 -14.45 7.22
C LEU A 21 -6.42 -13.69 8.16
N SER A 22 -5.33 -14.34 8.57
CA SER A 22 -4.24 -13.65 9.26
C SER A 22 -3.36 -12.84 8.30
N LEU A 23 -2.62 -11.86 8.84
CA LEU A 23 -1.56 -11.12 8.14
C LEU A 23 -0.68 -12.05 7.27
N ARG A 24 -0.24 -13.15 7.87
CA ARG A 24 0.58 -14.17 7.23
C ARG A 24 -0.13 -14.81 6.03
N GLN A 25 -1.38 -15.24 6.20
CA GLN A 25 -2.13 -15.89 5.12
C GLN A 25 -2.37 -14.94 3.95
N MET A 26 -2.67 -13.66 4.23
CA MET A 26 -2.85 -12.64 3.20
C MET A 26 -1.58 -12.42 2.39
N GLY A 27 -0.44 -12.16 3.07
CA GLY A 27 0.83 -11.93 2.38
C GLY A 27 1.33 -13.14 1.59
N VAL A 28 1.20 -14.36 2.14
CA VAL A 28 1.58 -15.60 1.43
C VAL A 28 0.72 -15.83 0.19
N ARG A 29 -0.59 -15.53 0.24
CA ARG A 29 -1.47 -15.62 -0.93
C ARG A 29 -1.04 -14.66 -2.04
N ALA A 30 -0.75 -13.40 -1.69
CA ALA A 30 -0.27 -12.41 -2.66
C ALA A 30 1.08 -12.82 -3.27
N LEU A 31 2.06 -13.23 -2.44
CA LEU A 31 3.36 -13.71 -2.91
C LEU A 31 3.26 -14.89 -3.86
N ARG A 32 2.50 -15.93 -3.47
CA ARG A 32 2.34 -17.14 -4.31
C ARG A 32 1.62 -16.82 -5.62
N ALA A 33 0.65 -15.91 -5.61
CA ALA A 33 0.00 -15.44 -6.82
C ALA A 33 1.00 -14.72 -7.75
N ALA A 34 1.82 -13.81 -7.21
CA ALA A 34 2.83 -13.10 -8.00
C ALA A 34 3.92 -14.02 -8.57
N ILE A 35 4.39 -15.00 -7.79
CA ILE A 35 5.35 -16.02 -8.25
C ILE A 35 4.74 -16.89 -9.35
N LYS A 36 3.48 -17.29 -9.19
CA LYS A 36 2.78 -18.06 -10.22
C LYS A 36 2.62 -17.24 -11.51
N ASP A 37 2.23 -15.97 -11.38
CA ASP A 37 2.01 -15.06 -12.51
C ASP A 37 3.30 -14.74 -13.27
N SER A 38 4.45 -14.74 -12.57
CA SER A 38 5.77 -14.58 -13.20
C SER A 38 6.28 -15.82 -13.94
N GLY A 39 5.51 -16.91 -13.99
CA GLY A 39 5.96 -18.18 -14.56
C GLY A 39 6.80 -19.02 -13.61
N GLY A 40 6.69 -18.78 -12.29
CA GLY A 40 7.39 -19.55 -11.26
C GLY A 40 8.82 -19.07 -11.01
N MET A 41 9.13 -17.80 -11.29
CA MET A 41 10.47 -17.26 -11.01
C MET A 41 10.81 -17.37 -9.52
N LYS A 42 12.08 -17.66 -9.23
CA LYS A 42 12.57 -17.79 -7.86
C LYS A 42 13.29 -16.51 -7.44
N PRO A 43 12.69 -15.67 -6.58
CA PRO A 43 13.34 -14.46 -6.09
C PRO A 43 14.53 -14.80 -5.20
N GLN A 44 15.56 -13.95 -5.24
CA GLN A 44 16.78 -14.05 -4.42
C GLN A 44 16.74 -13.13 -3.20
N SER A 45 15.77 -12.21 -3.17
CA SER A 45 15.46 -11.36 -2.03
C SER A 45 13.96 -11.06 -1.95
N LEU A 46 13.49 -10.76 -0.74
CA LEU A 46 12.12 -10.33 -0.45
C LEU A 46 12.12 -9.00 0.33
N TYR A 47 11.61 -7.93 -0.26
CA TYR A 47 11.40 -6.66 0.43
C TYR A 47 9.92 -6.47 0.78
N ILE A 48 9.63 -6.16 2.05
CA ILE A 48 8.27 -6.11 2.58
C ILE A 48 7.95 -4.69 3.02
N GLY A 49 6.90 -4.10 2.47
CA GLY A 49 6.31 -2.86 2.97
C GLY A 49 5.22 -3.17 3.99
N ASN A 50 5.40 -2.71 5.22
CA ASN A 50 4.40 -2.83 6.27
C ASN A 50 4.60 -1.71 7.29
N MET A 51 3.51 -1.15 7.80
CA MET A 51 3.55 -0.11 8.82
C MET A 51 3.14 -0.67 10.19
N LEU A 52 2.06 -1.44 10.27
CA LEU A 52 1.36 -1.65 11.54
C LEU A 52 1.44 -3.06 12.11
N ALA A 53 2.07 -4.04 11.44
CA ALA A 53 1.99 -5.44 11.86
C ALA A 53 2.53 -5.71 13.27
N SER A 54 3.56 -4.99 13.71
CA SER A 54 4.13 -5.14 15.05
C SER A 54 3.15 -4.73 16.16
N MET A 55 2.28 -3.76 15.87
CA MET A 55 1.31 -3.20 16.80
C MET A 55 -0.03 -3.92 16.70
N VAL A 56 -0.56 -4.02 15.48
CA VAL A 56 -1.90 -4.57 15.20
C VAL A 56 -1.91 -6.09 15.22
N SER A 57 -0.94 -6.72 14.58
CA SER A 57 -0.87 -8.19 14.47
C SER A 57 0.10 -8.81 15.47
N HIS A 58 0.69 -8.01 16.38
CA HIS A 58 1.72 -8.41 17.33
C HIS A 58 2.90 -9.16 16.68
N GLN A 59 3.23 -8.81 15.43
CA GLN A 59 4.16 -9.55 14.61
C GLN A 59 5.22 -8.64 13.99
N ALA A 60 6.42 -8.71 14.54
CA ALA A 60 7.63 -8.15 13.93
C ALA A 60 8.34 -9.20 13.06
N ASN A 61 9.58 -8.93 12.62
CA ASN A 61 10.42 -9.88 11.88
C ASN A 61 9.70 -10.54 10.68
N LEU A 62 8.99 -9.72 9.89
CA LEU A 62 8.16 -10.20 8.79
C LEU A 62 8.98 -10.90 7.70
N GLY A 63 10.26 -10.53 7.52
CA GLY A 63 11.13 -11.19 6.56
C GLY A 63 11.30 -12.68 6.85
N ALA A 64 11.59 -13.05 8.09
CA ALA A 64 11.66 -14.46 8.49
C ALA A 64 10.29 -15.16 8.35
N LEU A 65 9.21 -14.48 8.76
CA LEU A 65 7.85 -15.03 8.70
C LEU A 65 7.42 -15.34 7.27
N PHE A 66 7.57 -14.40 6.34
CA PHE A 66 7.09 -14.60 4.98
C PHE A 66 8.02 -15.50 4.17
N THR A 67 9.33 -15.47 4.39
CA THR A 67 10.23 -16.41 3.71
C THR A 67 9.98 -17.86 4.10
N ASP A 68 9.71 -18.15 5.37
CA ASP A 68 9.33 -19.49 5.85
C ASP A 68 8.03 -19.97 5.19
N TYR A 69 6.94 -19.22 5.33
CA TYR A 69 5.61 -19.69 4.87
C TYR A 69 5.38 -19.57 3.36
N ALA A 70 6.20 -18.79 2.64
CA ALA A 70 6.18 -18.71 1.20
C ALA A 70 7.11 -19.72 0.51
N ASP A 71 7.83 -20.57 1.25
CA ASP A 71 8.84 -21.51 0.73
C ASP A 71 9.98 -20.77 0.00
N LEU A 72 10.43 -19.67 0.59
CA LEU A 72 11.52 -18.81 0.12
C LEU A 72 12.69 -18.84 1.11
N GLY A 73 12.91 -19.97 1.79
CA GLY A 73 13.97 -20.10 2.79
C GLY A 73 15.36 -19.84 2.21
N GLY A 74 16.22 -19.18 3.00
CA GLY A 74 17.62 -18.91 2.66
C GLY A 74 17.86 -17.67 1.78
N ILE A 75 16.81 -16.92 1.43
CA ILE A 75 16.95 -15.64 0.71
C ILE A 75 17.02 -14.47 1.69
N GLU A 76 17.63 -13.37 1.24
CA GLU A 76 17.65 -12.12 2.01
C GLU A 76 16.23 -11.55 2.13
N SER A 77 15.85 -11.04 3.30
CA SER A 77 14.58 -10.34 3.44
C SER A 77 14.60 -9.26 4.50
N TYR A 78 13.95 -8.13 4.20
CA TYR A 78 13.80 -6.99 5.09
C TYR A 78 12.41 -6.39 5.02
N THR A 79 12.03 -5.72 6.11
CA THR A 79 10.82 -4.90 6.18
C THR A 79 11.22 -3.43 6.10
N THR A 80 10.58 -2.70 5.20
CA THR A 80 10.66 -1.24 5.11
C THR A 80 9.38 -0.64 5.63
N GLU A 81 9.55 0.39 6.44
CA GLU A 81 8.49 1.21 6.99
C GLU A 81 8.72 2.65 6.51
N ALA A 82 7.67 3.25 5.97
CA ALA A 82 7.60 4.63 5.50
C ALA A 82 6.14 5.11 5.53
N SER A 83 5.43 4.82 6.63
CA SER A 83 3.99 4.99 6.83
C SER A 83 3.21 4.42 5.64
N GLY A 84 2.23 5.16 5.09
CA GLY A 84 1.47 4.79 3.90
C GLY A 84 2.33 4.55 2.64
N ALA A 85 3.59 4.98 2.60
CA ALA A 85 4.51 4.75 1.48
C ALA A 85 5.33 3.45 1.59
N SER A 86 5.15 2.65 2.67
CA SER A 86 5.94 1.45 2.95
C SER A 86 6.03 0.47 1.78
N GLY A 87 4.91 0.23 1.07
CA GLY A 87 4.88 -0.64 -0.11
C GLY A 87 5.71 -0.10 -1.29
N ALA A 88 5.68 1.22 -1.52
CA ALA A 88 6.48 1.88 -2.55
C ALA A 88 7.97 1.92 -2.17
N ALA A 89 8.29 2.09 -0.89
CA ALA A 89 9.66 1.99 -0.37
C ALA A 89 10.24 0.58 -0.60
N ALA A 90 9.48 -0.48 -0.30
CA ALA A 90 9.86 -1.86 -0.60
C ALA A 90 10.08 -2.10 -2.11
N LEU A 91 9.19 -1.57 -2.94
CA LEU A 91 9.32 -1.63 -4.40
C LEU A 91 10.62 -0.95 -4.88
N ARG A 92 10.94 0.22 -4.31
CA ARG A 92 12.18 0.95 -4.60
C ARG A 92 13.41 0.14 -4.21
N LEU A 93 13.43 -0.50 -3.03
CA LEU A 93 14.55 -1.35 -2.64
C LEU A 93 14.75 -2.49 -3.63
N GLY A 94 13.68 -3.18 -4.04
CA GLY A 94 13.76 -4.23 -5.04
C GLY A 94 14.28 -3.75 -6.39
N TYR A 95 13.81 -2.58 -6.84
CA TYR A 95 14.30 -1.95 -8.06
C TYR A 95 15.80 -1.62 -7.98
N LEU A 96 16.26 -1.02 -6.88
CA LEU A 96 17.67 -0.67 -6.68
C LEU A 96 18.57 -1.90 -6.54
N ALA A 97 18.08 -2.97 -5.91
CA ALA A 97 18.81 -4.23 -5.76
C ALA A 97 19.09 -4.91 -7.12
N ILE A 98 18.13 -4.82 -8.06
CA ILE A 98 18.34 -5.31 -9.43
C ILE A 98 19.26 -4.37 -10.22
N LEU A 99 19.06 -3.05 -10.12
CA LEU A 99 19.90 -2.07 -10.82
C LEU A 99 21.36 -2.10 -10.39
N SER A 100 21.63 -2.41 -9.12
CA SER A 100 22.99 -2.54 -8.59
C SER A 100 23.66 -3.87 -8.97
N GLY A 101 22.90 -4.82 -9.52
CA GLY A 101 23.36 -6.17 -9.86
C GLY A 101 23.58 -7.05 -8.63
N TYR A 102 23.05 -6.64 -7.48
CA TYR A 102 23.08 -7.43 -6.26
C TYR A 102 22.25 -8.71 -6.42
N VAL A 103 21.11 -8.60 -7.09
CA VAL A 103 20.20 -9.70 -7.41
C VAL A 103 19.61 -9.52 -8.80
N ASP A 104 19.14 -10.62 -9.36
CA ASP A 104 18.51 -10.68 -10.68
C ASP A 104 16.99 -10.66 -10.59
N THR A 105 16.43 -11.25 -9.53
CA THR A 105 14.97 -11.37 -9.31
C THR A 105 14.63 -11.12 -7.86
N VAL A 106 13.60 -10.30 -7.63
CA VAL A 106 13.16 -9.88 -6.30
C VAL A 106 11.66 -10.05 -6.17
N ALA A 107 11.20 -10.49 -5.01
CA ALA A 107 9.81 -10.36 -4.60
C ALA A 107 9.64 -9.10 -3.75
N VAL A 108 8.56 -8.37 -4.00
CA VAL A 108 8.13 -7.23 -3.19
C VAL A 108 6.74 -7.55 -2.66
N LEU A 109 6.51 -7.33 -1.37
CA LEU A 109 5.22 -7.57 -0.71
C LEU A 109 4.79 -6.32 0.06
N GLY A 110 3.60 -5.81 -0.20
CA GLY A 110 2.86 -4.93 0.71
C GLY A 110 1.76 -5.73 1.39
N VAL A 111 1.64 -5.63 2.71
CA VAL A 111 0.58 -6.33 3.46
C VAL A 111 0.22 -5.54 4.71
N GLU A 112 -1.08 -5.45 4.99
CA GLU A 112 -1.58 -4.84 6.23
C GLU A 112 -2.84 -5.57 6.68
N LYS A 113 -2.99 -5.74 8.00
CA LYS A 113 -4.09 -6.48 8.63
C LYS A 113 -4.75 -5.60 9.70
N TRP A 114 -5.35 -4.50 9.27
CA TRP A 114 -5.89 -3.47 10.14
C TRP A 114 -6.99 -3.98 11.08
N THR A 115 -7.85 -4.89 10.61
CA THR A 115 -9.03 -5.31 11.38
C THR A 115 -8.72 -6.18 12.60
N ASP A 116 -7.47 -6.56 12.83
CA ASP A 116 -7.05 -7.28 14.05
C ASP A 116 -7.01 -6.35 15.28
N MET A 117 -7.21 -5.05 15.10
CA MET A 117 -7.31 -4.07 16.17
C MET A 117 -8.65 -3.33 16.14
N ALA A 118 -9.20 -3.04 17.32
CA ALA A 118 -10.40 -2.23 17.46
C ALA A 118 -10.16 -0.81 16.93
N HIS A 119 -11.20 -0.19 16.37
CA HIS A 119 -11.08 1.13 15.73
C HIS A 119 -10.47 2.20 16.65
N SER A 120 -10.89 2.27 17.92
CA SER A 120 -10.39 3.25 18.90
C SER A 120 -8.88 3.15 19.14
N ASP A 121 -8.35 1.93 19.10
CA ASP A 121 -6.92 1.68 19.34
C ASP A 121 -6.13 1.85 18.03
N SER A 122 -6.80 1.65 16.89
CA SER A 122 -6.23 1.78 15.55
C SER A 122 -5.85 3.20 15.16
N GLU A 123 -6.59 4.20 15.63
CA GLU A 123 -6.20 5.61 15.42
C GLU A 123 -4.87 5.94 16.09
N THR A 124 -4.62 5.38 17.29
CA THR A 124 -3.36 5.60 18.01
C THR A 124 -2.18 4.94 17.28
N ALA A 125 -2.38 3.75 16.71
CA ALA A 125 -1.33 3.10 15.94
C ALA A 125 -1.06 3.79 14.59
N ALA A 126 -2.12 4.27 13.91
CA ALA A 126 -1.98 5.08 12.69
C ALA A 126 -1.16 6.36 12.97
N ALA A 127 -1.45 7.04 14.08
CA ALA A 127 -0.77 8.26 14.48
C ALA A 127 0.75 8.13 14.69
N MET A 128 1.30 6.92 14.72
CA MET A 128 2.76 6.72 14.66
C MET A 128 3.39 7.16 13.34
N GLY A 129 2.57 7.41 12.30
CA GLY A 129 2.98 8.07 11.07
C GLY A 129 3.09 9.60 11.17
N LEU A 130 2.69 10.20 12.30
CA LEU A 130 2.76 11.63 12.60
C LEU A 130 3.88 11.92 13.61
N ASP A 131 4.13 13.21 13.90
CA ASP A 131 4.88 13.60 15.09
C ASP A 131 4.03 13.32 16.33
N PHE A 132 4.41 12.28 17.08
CA PHE A 132 3.66 11.85 18.24
C PHE A 132 3.60 12.94 19.33
N ASP A 133 4.69 13.67 19.53
CA ASP A 133 4.83 14.60 20.65
C ASP A 133 4.13 15.94 20.37
N TYR A 134 4.21 16.41 19.12
CA TYR A 134 3.74 17.75 18.75
C TYR A 134 2.44 17.76 17.94
N GLU A 135 2.04 16.64 17.32
CA GLU A 135 0.77 16.53 16.61
C GLU A 135 -0.21 15.66 17.39
N PHE A 136 0.10 14.38 17.58
CA PHE A 136 -0.86 13.44 18.16
C PHE A 136 -1.22 13.77 19.61
N MET A 137 -0.23 14.04 20.46
CA MET A 137 -0.49 14.44 21.86
C MET A 137 -1.31 15.74 21.98
N GLN A 138 -1.33 16.58 20.94
CA GLN A 138 -2.15 17.80 20.89
C GLN A 138 -3.57 17.53 20.35
N GLY A 139 -3.92 16.26 20.11
CA GLY A 139 -5.21 15.82 19.59
C GLY A 139 -5.31 15.78 18.07
N MET A 140 -4.18 15.86 17.35
CA MET A 140 -4.19 15.72 15.89
C MET A 140 -4.31 14.25 15.48
N SER A 141 -5.11 14.00 14.44
CA SER A 141 -5.16 12.71 13.73
C SER A 141 -4.72 12.88 12.28
N GLU A 142 -4.41 11.80 11.57
CA GLU A 142 -4.04 11.88 10.15
C GLU A 142 -5.15 12.53 9.31
N THR A 143 -6.41 12.18 9.59
CA THR A 143 -7.56 12.79 8.93
C THR A 143 -7.76 14.25 9.35
N GLY A 144 -7.44 14.61 10.59
CA GLY A 144 -7.39 16.01 11.04
C GLY A 144 -6.34 16.82 10.27
N GLN A 145 -5.13 16.28 10.09
CA GLN A 145 -4.05 16.93 9.33
C GLN A 145 -4.46 17.13 7.86
N ALA A 146 -5.04 16.10 7.23
CA ALA A 146 -5.61 16.21 5.88
C ALA A 146 -6.73 17.27 5.80
N GLY A 147 -7.55 17.40 6.84
CA GLY A 147 -8.59 18.42 6.95
C GLY A 147 -8.01 19.83 6.96
N LEU A 148 -6.96 20.07 7.75
CA LEU A 148 -6.26 21.36 7.77
C LEU A 148 -5.63 21.70 6.41
N LEU A 149 -5.02 20.72 5.75
CA LEU A 149 -4.47 20.90 4.40
C LEU A 149 -5.56 21.23 3.37
N MET A 150 -6.68 20.51 3.39
CA MET A 150 -7.83 20.80 2.53
C MET A 150 -8.38 22.20 2.82
N GLN A 151 -8.56 22.57 4.08
CA GLN A 151 -9.03 23.90 4.47
C GLN A 151 -8.11 25.00 3.94
N ARG A 152 -6.80 24.81 4.07
CA ARG A 152 -5.81 25.77 3.59
C ARG A 152 -5.87 25.90 2.06
N TYR A 153 -5.95 24.78 1.34
CA TYR A 153 -6.06 24.75 -0.11
C TYR A 153 -7.31 25.49 -0.61
N LEU A 154 -8.47 25.22 0.00
CA LEU A 154 -9.73 25.87 -0.34
C LEU A 154 -9.67 27.38 -0.09
N TYR A 155 -9.08 27.80 1.03
CA TYR A 155 -8.88 29.21 1.36
C TYR A 155 -7.98 29.92 0.34
N GLU A 156 -6.82 29.34 0.04
CA GLU A 156 -5.80 29.96 -0.83
C GLU A 156 -6.28 30.11 -2.28
N HIS A 157 -7.08 29.16 -2.76
CA HIS A 157 -7.62 29.17 -4.11
C HIS A 157 -9.06 29.68 -4.20
N HIS A 158 -9.64 30.16 -3.09
CA HIS A 158 -11.02 30.67 -3.02
C HIS A 158 -12.07 29.71 -3.58
N LEU A 159 -11.94 28.43 -3.24
CA LEU A 159 -12.79 27.35 -3.73
C LEU A 159 -13.98 27.11 -2.79
N PRO A 160 -15.13 26.64 -3.32
CA PRO A 160 -16.25 26.22 -2.48
C PRO A 160 -15.90 24.95 -1.68
N ALA A 161 -16.62 24.71 -0.58
CA ALA A 161 -16.34 23.60 0.34
C ALA A 161 -16.39 22.21 -0.32
N ASP A 162 -17.19 22.04 -1.36
CA ASP A 162 -17.38 20.79 -2.09
C ASP A 162 -16.52 20.68 -3.37
N ALA A 163 -15.59 21.62 -3.60
CA ALA A 163 -14.79 21.67 -4.83
C ALA A 163 -14.01 20.39 -5.12
N LEU A 164 -13.68 19.61 -4.07
CA LEU A 164 -12.88 18.39 -4.17
C LEU A 164 -13.74 17.11 -4.25
N GLY A 165 -15.08 17.20 -4.16
CA GLY A 165 -15.96 16.04 -4.13
C GLY A 165 -15.93 15.14 -5.37
N GLY A 166 -15.43 15.68 -6.49
CA GLY A 166 -15.18 14.89 -7.71
C GLY A 166 -14.22 13.72 -7.49
N PHE A 167 -13.25 13.83 -6.58
CA PHE A 167 -12.31 12.74 -6.26
C PHE A 167 -13.03 11.53 -5.68
N ALA A 168 -13.87 11.74 -4.67
CA ALA A 168 -14.65 10.66 -4.05
C ALA A 168 -15.62 10.01 -5.04
N VAL A 169 -16.36 10.82 -5.81
CA VAL A 169 -17.29 10.32 -6.84
C VAL A 169 -16.57 9.45 -7.87
N GLN A 170 -15.41 9.90 -8.37
CA GLN A 170 -14.64 9.15 -9.35
C GLN A 170 -14.05 7.86 -8.77
N ALA A 171 -13.52 7.91 -7.54
CA ALA A 171 -12.99 6.73 -6.86
C ALA A 171 -14.06 5.64 -6.69
N HIS A 172 -15.25 6.03 -6.23
CA HIS A 172 -16.39 5.13 -6.08
C HIS A 172 -16.89 4.58 -7.41
N ALA A 173 -16.92 5.40 -8.48
CA ALA A 173 -17.26 4.94 -9.82
C ALA A 173 -16.26 3.90 -10.36
N ASN A 174 -14.96 4.13 -10.15
CA ASN A 174 -13.90 3.20 -10.54
C ASN A 174 -13.98 1.87 -9.76
N GLY A 175 -14.45 1.90 -8.50
CA GLY A 175 -14.58 0.72 -7.65
C GLY A 175 -15.69 -0.25 -8.06
N VAL A 176 -16.75 0.19 -8.75
CA VAL A 176 -17.96 -0.61 -9.04
C VAL A 176 -17.64 -1.97 -9.66
N HIS A 177 -16.80 -1.97 -10.71
CA HIS A 177 -16.48 -3.17 -11.47
C HIS A 177 -15.16 -3.84 -11.04
N ASN A 178 -14.45 -3.28 -10.07
CA ASN A 178 -13.21 -3.85 -9.57
C ASN A 178 -13.52 -4.96 -8.54
N PRO A 179 -13.22 -6.24 -8.83
CA PRO A 179 -13.47 -7.33 -7.88
C PRO A 179 -12.62 -7.25 -6.61
N ASN A 180 -11.55 -6.44 -6.62
CA ASN A 180 -10.64 -6.25 -5.49
C ASN A 180 -10.91 -4.98 -4.68
N ALA A 181 -11.90 -4.16 -5.08
CA ALA A 181 -12.22 -2.94 -4.34
C ALA A 181 -13.07 -3.23 -3.10
N TYR A 182 -12.76 -2.53 -2.01
CA TYR A 182 -13.55 -2.56 -0.77
C TYR A 182 -14.98 -2.05 -1.02
N PHE A 183 -15.10 -0.81 -1.54
CA PHE A 183 -16.38 -0.24 -1.92
C PHE A 183 -16.65 -0.43 -3.42
N ARG A 184 -17.73 -1.14 -3.74
CA ARG A 184 -18.16 -1.43 -5.11
C ARG A 184 -19.48 -0.74 -5.46
N LYS A 185 -19.66 0.47 -4.94
CA LYS A 185 -20.87 1.27 -5.09
C LYS A 185 -20.51 2.70 -5.50
N ALA A 186 -21.09 3.16 -6.60
CA ALA A 186 -21.00 4.55 -7.03
C ALA A 186 -21.78 5.48 -6.10
N ILE A 187 -21.33 6.72 -5.98
CA ILE A 187 -22.01 7.80 -5.26
C ILE A 187 -22.23 8.98 -6.19
N SER A 188 -23.19 9.86 -5.87
CA SER A 188 -23.39 11.13 -6.58
C SER A 188 -22.78 12.30 -5.79
N LEU A 189 -22.56 13.43 -6.46
CA LEU A 189 -22.18 14.67 -5.78
C LEU A 189 -23.22 15.09 -4.72
N ASP A 190 -24.51 14.89 -4.99
CA ASP A 190 -25.56 15.16 -3.99
C ASP A 190 -25.42 14.27 -2.75
N THR A 191 -25.02 13.01 -2.91
CA THR A 191 -24.74 12.10 -1.79
C THR A 191 -23.51 12.57 -1.00
N TYR A 192 -22.46 13.01 -1.72
CA TYR A 192 -21.25 13.56 -1.12
C TYR A 192 -21.54 14.83 -0.31
N SER A 193 -22.20 15.83 -0.90
CA SER A 193 -22.46 17.13 -0.26
C SER A 193 -23.41 17.05 0.94
N LYS A 194 -24.21 15.98 1.06
CA LYS A 194 -25.10 15.71 2.21
C LYS A 194 -24.49 14.80 3.26
N SER A 195 -23.27 14.31 3.04
CA SER A 195 -22.61 13.40 3.97
C SER A 195 -22.15 14.13 5.24
N SER A 196 -22.04 13.37 6.33
CA SER A 196 -21.61 13.91 7.62
C SER A 196 -20.14 14.32 7.58
N LEU A 197 -19.85 15.51 8.11
CA LEU A 197 -18.48 15.94 8.36
C LEU A 197 -17.85 15.07 9.44
N THR A 198 -16.59 14.70 9.23
CA THR A 198 -15.77 13.95 10.20
C THR A 198 -14.75 14.90 10.82
N ASN A 199 -13.86 15.45 9.99
CA ASN A 199 -12.88 16.47 10.36
C ASN A 199 -13.06 17.68 9.44
N PRO A 200 -13.93 18.66 9.76
CA PRO A 200 -14.24 19.76 8.87
C PRO A 200 -12.97 20.39 8.27
N PRO A 201 -12.89 20.57 6.93
CA PRO A 201 -13.95 20.43 5.93
C PRO A 201 -14.17 19.01 5.37
N LEU A 202 -13.42 17.99 5.81
CA LEU A 202 -13.58 16.62 5.34
C LEU A 202 -14.90 16.00 5.80
N ASN A 203 -15.48 15.20 4.92
CA ASN A 203 -16.61 14.34 5.21
C ASN A 203 -16.23 12.86 5.16
N LEU A 204 -17.22 12.00 5.44
CA LEU A 204 -17.04 10.54 5.46
C LEU A 204 -16.46 9.96 4.16
N TYR A 205 -16.81 10.52 3.01
CA TYR A 205 -16.34 10.05 1.71
C TYR A 205 -14.94 10.55 1.34
N ASP A 206 -14.40 11.52 2.07
CA ASP A 206 -13.02 11.99 1.87
C ASP A 206 -11.99 11.11 2.62
N ALA A 207 -12.43 10.32 3.60
CA ALA A 207 -11.56 9.43 4.37
C ALA A 207 -11.50 8.03 3.71
N ALA A 208 -10.28 7.50 3.57
CA ALA A 208 -10.08 6.11 3.18
C ALA A 208 -10.54 5.18 4.31
N PRO A 209 -11.22 4.05 4.01
CA PRO A 209 -11.58 3.08 5.03
C PRO A 209 -10.34 2.36 5.54
N TYR A 210 -10.36 1.99 6.81
CA TYR A 210 -9.42 0.99 7.33
C TYR A 210 -9.73 -0.37 6.71
N ALA A 211 -8.70 -0.98 6.14
CA ALA A 211 -8.87 -2.21 5.38
C ALA A 211 -7.66 -3.13 5.50
N ASP A 212 -7.96 -4.41 5.37
CA ASP A 212 -6.98 -5.47 5.20
C ASP A 212 -6.67 -5.66 3.71
N GLY A 213 -5.41 -5.99 3.43
CA GLY A 213 -4.99 -6.26 2.07
C GLY A 213 -3.57 -6.78 1.97
N ALA A 214 -3.28 -7.37 0.82
CA ALA A 214 -1.92 -7.73 0.43
C ALA A 214 -1.77 -7.64 -1.08
N ALA A 215 -0.63 -7.14 -1.53
CA ALA A 215 -0.23 -7.10 -2.93
C ALA A 215 1.27 -7.42 -3.04
N ALA A 216 1.65 -8.15 -4.07
CA ALA A 216 3.01 -8.53 -4.33
C ALA A 216 3.35 -8.40 -5.82
N VAL A 217 4.61 -8.08 -6.10
CA VAL A 217 5.14 -8.06 -7.46
C VAL A 217 6.47 -8.80 -7.51
N ILE A 218 6.74 -9.44 -8.65
CA ILE A 218 8.05 -10.01 -8.98
C ILE A 218 8.74 -9.04 -9.92
N LEU A 219 9.87 -8.50 -9.49
CA LEU A 219 10.75 -7.71 -10.33
C LEU A 219 11.88 -8.59 -10.85
N THR A 220 12.26 -8.40 -12.11
CA THR A 220 13.40 -9.10 -12.70
C THR A 220 14.02 -8.29 -13.83
N ARG A 221 15.13 -8.76 -14.38
CA ARG A 221 15.71 -8.22 -15.62
C ARG A 221 14.95 -8.75 -16.84
N ARG A 222 14.66 -7.88 -17.81
CA ARG A 222 13.95 -8.25 -19.05
C ARG A 222 14.59 -9.41 -19.80
N ASP A 223 15.92 -9.51 -19.80
CA ASP A 223 16.67 -10.57 -20.49
C ASP A 223 16.52 -11.97 -19.86
N LEU A 224 16.03 -12.06 -18.61
CA LEU A 224 15.74 -13.32 -17.93
C LEU A 224 14.34 -13.85 -18.23
N LEU A 225 13.45 -13.01 -18.77
CA LEU A 225 12.12 -13.44 -19.16
C LEU A 225 12.13 -14.10 -20.54
N PRO A 226 11.39 -15.21 -20.72
CA PRO A 226 11.24 -15.82 -22.03
C PRO A 226 10.64 -14.83 -23.04
N LYS A 227 10.94 -15.02 -24.32
CA LYS A 227 10.40 -14.14 -25.38
C LYS A 227 8.89 -14.26 -25.49
N ASP A 228 8.37 -15.44 -25.20
CA ASP A 228 6.95 -15.83 -25.15
C ASP A 228 6.39 -15.78 -23.72
N HIS A 229 6.92 -14.91 -22.85
CA HIS A 229 6.34 -14.68 -21.52
C HIS A 229 4.84 -14.39 -21.66
N PRO A 230 3.96 -15.18 -21.00
CA PRO A 230 2.53 -15.15 -21.29
C PRO A 230 1.86 -13.84 -20.85
N GLN A 231 2.46 -13.13 -19.90
CA GLN A 231 1.91 -11.89 -19.36
C GLN A 231 2.52 -10.64 -20.02
N PRO A 232 1.77 -9.51 -20.07
CA PRO A 232 2.34 -8.24 -20.47
C PRO A 232 3.51 -7.84 -19.57
N VAL A 233 4.67 -7.57 -20.17
CA VAL A 233 5.86 -7.15 -19.44
C VAL A 233 5.83 -5.64 -19.26
N VAL A 234 5.79 -5.18 -18.01
CA VAL A 234 5.78 -3.74 -17.68
C VAL A 234 7.18 -3.29 -17.27
N ARG A 235 7.74 -2.34 -18.01
CA ARG A 235 9.05 -1.76 -17.70
C ARG A 235 8.97 -0.72 -16.59
N MET A 236 9.87 -0.80 -15.62
CA MET A 236 10.08 0.24 -14.62
C MET A 236 10.96 1.36 -15.19
N LEU A 237 10.34 2.48 -15.56
CA LEU A 237 11.05 3.65 -16.13
C LEU A 237 11.80 4.46 -15.08
N GLY A 238 11.35 4.45 -13.84
CA GLY A 238 11.96 5.18 -12.75
C GLY A 238 11.34 4.86 -11.41
N SER A 239 12.10 5.11 -10.36
CA SER A 239 11.67 5.07 -8.97
C SER A 239 12.39 6.21 -8.25
N ALA A 240 11.66 7.00 -7.48
CA ALA A 240 12.20 8.07 -6.65
C ALA A 240 11.50 8.05 -5.29
N ILE A 241 12.20 8.54 -4.27
CA ILE A 241 11.65 8.78 -2.93
C ILE A 241 12.12 10.15 -2.48
N ALA A 242 11.25 10.88 -1.81
CA ALA A 242 11.54 12.14 -1.17
C ALA A 242 10.88 12.16 0.21
N THR A 243 11.51 12.84 1.15
CA THR A 243 10.94 13.16 2.47
C THR A 243 10.72 14.65 2.52
N ASP A 244 9.67 15.07 3.22
CA ASP A 244 9.33 16.48 3.37
C ASP A 244 9.26 16.86 4.85
N THR A 245 9.08 18.15 5.10
CA THR A 245 8.86 18.72 6.42
C THR A 245 7.58 19.55 6.40
N LEU A 246 6.87 19.60 7.52
CA LEU A 246 5.85 20.63 7.70
C LEU A 246 6.56 21.99 7.76
N ALA A 247 6.18 22.91 6.86
CA ALA A 247 6.69 24.28 6.81
C ALA A 247 5.97 25.21 7.79
#